data_AF-D4MPT6-F1
#
_entry.id   AF-D4MPT6-F1
#
_cell.length_a   1.000
_cell.length_b   1.000
_cell.length_c   1.000
_cell.angle_alpha   90.00
_cell.angle_beta   90.00
_cell.angle_gamma   90.00
#
_symmetry.space_group_name_H-M   'P 1'
#
loop_
_entity.id
_entity.type
_entity.pdbx_description
1 polymer ?
#
loop_
_entity_poly.entity_id
_entity_poly.type
_entity_poly.pdbx_seq_one_letter_code
_entity_poly.pdbx_strand_id
1 'polypeptide(L)'
;MEISYNVTGAKRKELVNVISKATGMKAVYKFMPTCNFEIGSFTVNKEGTLLIDAHADNEEVARVLEAIAAASFEGETQDTQESPAEDASAEEVLAEEESLPSQEDATEAAELMETDTTEETDNNKAEAADSMEEAETTEAEESSTPEAASERTGLTVEIPLDKVDVGNLTKLLDAKGGLIKKALGISELPIEVLEEKAAFPWFGELPDNDAVQAYTHFISALCQMSKNAKRVTVTEKAVDNEKYAFRCFLLRLGFIGAEYKTERKILLKNLTGSSAFRNGGKKHEASEQGDH
;
A
#
# COMPACT_ATOMS: atom_id res chain seq x y z
N MET A 1 28.47 20.14 -18.40
CA MET A 1 27.63 20.73 -19.47
C MET A 1 26.20 20.26 -19.28
N GLU A 2 25.18 21.06 -19.60
CA GLU A 2 23.77 20.66 -19.50
C GLU A 2 23.01 20.96 -20.80
N ILE A 3 22.12 20.06 -21.21
CA ILE A 3 21.30 20.17 -22.44
C ILE A 3 19.87 19.72 -22.13
N SER A 4 18.89 20.57 -22.41
CA SER A 4 17.48 20.29 -22.10
C SER A 4 16.74 19.75 -23.32
N TYR A 5 16.33 18.49 -23.26
CA TYR A 5 15.51 17.84 -24.31
C TYR A 5 14.00 17.88 -24.00
N ASN A 6 13.60 18.46 -22.86
CA ASN A 6 12.21 18.64 -22.44
C ASN A 6 11.35 17.34 -22.45
N VAL A 7 11.97 16.16 -22.35
CA VAL A 7 11.31 14.85 -22.43
C VAL A 7 10.98 14.22 -21.08
N THR A 8 9.70 13.89 -20.89
CA THR A 8 9.20 13.21 -19.69
C THR A 8 8.66 11.81 -19.99
N GLY A 9 8.39 11.02 -18.94
CA GLY A 9 7.66 9.75 -19.03
C GLY A 9 8.34 8.69 -19.91
N ALA A 10 7.66 8.29 -21.00
CA ALA A 10 8.15 7.28 -21.93
C ALA A 10 9.36 7.78 -22.76
N LYS A 11 9.25 8.98 -23.34
CA LYS A 11 10.33 9.61 -24.12
C LYS A 11 11.63 9.75 -23.34
N ARG A 12 11.55 10.01 -22.02
CA ARG A 12 12.72 10.07 -21.13
C ARG A 12 13.45 8.72 -21.04
N LYS A 13 12.73 7.59 -21.11
CA LYS A 13 13.33 6.24 -21.14
C LYS A 13 13.92 5.91 -22.51
N GLU A 14 13.36 6.45 -23.58
CA GLU A 14 13.90 6.32 -24.94
C GLU A 14 15.23 7.07 -25.05
N LEU A 15 15.31 8.33 -24.57
CA LEU A 15 16.55 9.10 -24.46
C LEU A 15 17.63 8.34 -23.65
N VAL A 16 17.28 7.83 -22.47
CA VAL A 16 18.17 7.02 -21.62
C VAL A 16 18.64 5.74 -22.33
N ASN A 17 17.80 5.09 -23.13
CA ASN A 17 18.15 3.91 -23.92
C ASN A 17 19.10 4.26 -25.09
N VAL A 18 18.96 5.44 -25.70
CA VAL A 18 19.90 5.95 -26.72
C VAL A 18 21.28 6.20 -26.11
N ILE A 19 21.37 6.94 -25.00
CA ILE A 19 22.64 7.22 -24.30
C ILE A 19 23.30 5.93 -23.80
N SER A 20 22.51 4.99 -23.25
CA SER A 20 23.00 3.68 -22.78
C SER A 20 23.55 2.80 -23.92
N LYS A 21 23.06 2.96 -25.15
CA LYS A 21 23.63 2.31 -26.35
C LYS A 21 24.88 3.01 -26.86
N ALA A 22 24.90 4.34 -26.86
CA ALA A 22 26.04 5.13 -27.36
C ALA A 22 27.30 4.97 -26.48
N THR A 23 27.12 4.92 -25.16
CA THR A 23 28.20 4.68 -24.18
C THR A 23 28.50 3.20 -23.96
N GLY A 24 27.59 2.29 -24.34
CA GLY A 24 27.62 0.88 -23.94
C GLY A 24 27.38 0.63 -22.44
N MET A 25 27.22 1.69 -21.63
CA MET A 25 27.02 1.60 -20.19
C MET A 25 25.54 1.44 -19.84
N LYS A 26 25.24 0.58 -18.86
CA LYS A 26 23.86 0.33 -18.42
C LYS A 26 23.35 1.46 -17.54
N ALA A 27 22.21 2.05 -17.92
CA ALA A 27 21.55 3.06 -17.11
C ALA A 27 21.10 2.54 -15.73
N VAL A 28 21.47 3.26 -14.67
CA VAL A 28 21.12 3.01 -13.27
C VAL A 28 20.11 4.06 -12.82
N TYR A 29 18.91 3.64 -12.44
CA TYR A 29 17.89 4.54 -11.89
C TYR A 29 18.19 4.84 -10.42
N LYS A 30 18.40 6.12 -10.09
CA LYS A 30 18.33 6.58 -8.70
C LYS A 30 16.87 6.72 -8.30
N PHE A 31 16.54 6.22 -7.12
CA PHE A 31 15.20 6.28 -6.57
C PHE A 31 14.88 7.69 -6.05
N MET A 32 13.81 7.82 -5.26
CA MET A 32 13.48 9.09 -4.60
C MET A 32 14.61 9.50 -3.63
N PRO A 33 14.91 10.80 -3.48
CA PRO A 33 14.16 11.94 -4.03
C PRO A 33 14.45 12.25 -5.51
N THR A 34 15.67 12.03 -6.01
CA THR A 34 16.14 12.62 -7.28
C THR A 34 15.45 12.05 -8.53
N CYS A 35 15.16 10.74 -8.56
CA CYS A 35 14.53 10.08 -9.71
C CYS A 35 15.32 10.18 -11.03
N ASN A 36 16.65 10.34 -10.94
CA ASN A 36 17.58 10.46 -12.08
C ASN A 36 17.96 9.10 -12.69
N PHE A 37 18.54 9.11 -13.89
CA PHE A 37 19.26 7.97 -14.47
C PHE A 37 20.74 8.31 -14.66
N GLU A 38 21.64 7.58 -14.02
CA GLU A 38 23.10 7.64 -14.25
C GLU A 38 23.53 6.64 -15.31
N ILE A 39 24.45 7.03 -16.18
CA ILE A 39 24.95 6.26 -17.33
C ILE A 39 26.45 6.57 -17.49
N GLY A 40 27.25 6.19 -16.48
CA GLY A 40 28.63 6.67 -16.36
C GLY A 40 28.67 8.18 -16.10
N SER A 41 29.50 8.91 -16.85
CA SER A 41 29.67 10.37 -16.77
C SER A 41 28.46 11.20 -17.26
N PHE A 42 27.32 10.55 -17.53
CA PHE A 42 26.09 11.16 -18.03
C PHE A 42 24.94 10.91 -17.05
N THR A 43 24.19 11.97 -16.69
CA THR A 43 23.00 11.88 -15.84
C THR A 43 21.79 12.50 -16.53
N VAL A 44 20.70 11.75 -16.68
CA VAL A 44 19.41 12.29 -17.14
C VAL A 44 18.52 12.56 -15.93
N ASN A 45 18.09 13.82 -15.76
CA ASN A 45 17.24 14.22 -14.62
C ASN A 45 15.78 13.73 -14.77
N LYS A 46 14.89 14.21 -13.90
CA LYS A 46 13.47 13.80 -13.93
C LYS A 46 12.69 14.47 -15.09
N GLU A 47 13.12 15.66 -15.50
CA GLU A 47 12.47 16.60 -16.42
C GLU A 47 12.84 16.37 -17.90
N GLY A 48 14.01 15.76 -18.17
CA GLY A 48 14.52 15.51 -19.52
C GLY A 48 15.80 16.24 -19.90
N THR A 49 16.49 16.86 -18.94
CA THR A 49 17.83 17.44 -19.13
C THR A 49 18.89 16.34 -19.02
N LEU A 50 19.86 16.38 -19.92
CA LEU A 50 21.10 15.62 -19.87
C LEU A 50 22.17 16.49 -19.20
N LEU A 51 22.66 16.05 -18.04
CA LEU A 51 23.83 16.58 -17.36
C LEU A 51 25.04 15.73 -17.75
N ILE A 52 26.12 16.40 -18.12
CA ILE A 52 27.40 15.82 -18.56
C ILE A 52 28.47 16.28 -17.56
N ASP A 53 29.14 15.33 -16.92
CA ASP A 53 30.23 15.58 -15.98
C ASP A 53 31.40 16.34 -16.65
N ALA A 54 32.12 17.15 -15.88
CA ALA A 54 33.35 17.80 -16.35
C ALA A 54 34.47 16.78 -16.67
N HIS A 55 34.37 15.57 -16.13
CA HIS A 55 35.27 14.45 -16.40
C HIS A 55 34.78 13.50 -17.52
N ALA A 56 33.75 13.88 -18.29
CA ALA A 56 33.32 13.09 -19.45
C ALA A 56 34.29 13.25 -20.63
N ASP A 57 34.75 12.14 -21.22
CA ASP A 57 35.61 12.17 -22.41
C ASP A 57 34.87 12.82 -23.59
N ASN A 58 35.48 13.83 -24.21
CA ASN A 58 34.84 14.59 -25.29
C ASN A 58 34.45 13.70 -26.50
N GLU A 59 35.17 12.60 -26.73
CA GLU A 59 34.81 11.60 -27.75
C GLU A 59 33.56 10.78 -27.36
N GLU A 60 33.32 10.52 -26.06
CA GLU A 60 32.04 9.95 -25.60
C GLU A 60 30.91 10.96 -25.70
N VAL A 61 31.15 12.21 -25.30
CA VAL A 61 30.16 13.29 -25.40
C VAL A 61 29.70 13.47 -26.85
N ALA A 62 30.62 13.60 -27.80
CA ALA A 62 30.29 13.74 -29.23
C ALA A 62 29.43 12.55 -29.74
N ARG A 63 29.81 11.31 -29.43
CA ARG A 63 29.06 10.10 -29.81
C ARG A 63 27.66 10.06 -29.19
N VAL A 64 27.52 10.51 -27.94
CA VAL A 64 26.22 10.61 -27.26
C VAL A 64 25.33 11.66 -27.92
N LEU A 65 25.84 12.86 -28.23
CA LEU A 65 25.08 13.93 -28.87
C LEU A 65 24.65 13.55 -30.31
N GLU A 66 25.55 12.94 -31.09
CA GLU A 66 25.22 12.41 -32.42
C GLU A 66 24.10 11.35 -32.35
N ALA A 67 24.19 10.41 -31.40
CA ALA A 67 23.17 9.38 -31.23
C ALA A 67 21.80 9.94 -30.81
N ILE A 68 21.77 11.01 -30.01
CA ILE A 68 20.53 11.69 -29.61
C ILE A 68 19.93 12.48 -30.78
N ALA A 69 20.75 13.17 -31.57
CA ALA A 69 20.31 13.86 -32.78
C ALA A 69 19.77 12.89 -33.84
N ALA A 70 20.43 11.74 -34.02
CA ALA A 70 19.96 10.65 -34.90
C ALA A 70 18.64 9.99 -34.43
N ALA A 71 18.29 10.15 -33.15
CA ALA A 71 17.00 9.75 -32.58
C ALA A 71 15.93 10.85 -32.60
N SER A 72 16.20 11.99 -33.26
CA SER A 72 15.29 13.12 -33.43
C SER A 72 14.77 13.75 -32.13
N PHE A 73 15.62 13.83 -31.10
CA PHE A 73 15.36 14.66 -29.93
C PHE A 73 15.89 16.07 -30.15
N GLU A 74 15.00 17.05 -30.20
CA GLU A 74 15.34 18.48 -30.19
C GLU A 74 15.87 18.85 -28.80
N GLY A 75 17.12 19.33 -28.74
CA GLY A 75 17.81 19.69 -27.50
C GLY A 75 18.22 21.15 -27.47
N GLU A 76 17.85 21.84 -26.40
CA GLU A 76 18.26 23.22 -26.14
C GLU A 76 19.61 23.19 -25.39
N THR A 77 20.69 23.56 -26.07
CA THR A 77 22.00 23.82 -25.44
C THR A 77 21.96 25.15 -24.71
N GLN A 78 22.35 25.16 -23.44
CA GLN A 78 22.74 26.42 -22.79
C GLN A 78 24.20 26.69 -23.14
N ASP A 79 24.42 27.31 -24.30
CA ASP A 79 25.75 27.74 -24.72
C ASP A 79 26.27 28.85 -23.80
N THR A 80 27.16 28.47 -22.88
CA THR A 80 28.01 29.40 -22.15
C THR A 80 28.79 30.24 -23.16
N GLN A 81 28.54 31.55 -23.18
CA GLN A 81 29.18 32.44 -24.15
C GLN A 81 30.70 32.42 -24.00
N GLU A 82 31.41 32.07 -25.07
CA GLU A 82 32.85 32.37 -25.17
C GLU A 82 33.04 33.89 -25.27
N SER A 83 33.75 34.46 -24.29
CA SER A 83 34.43 35.75 -24.42
C SER A 83 35.75 35.69 -23.66
N PRO A 84 36.92 35.78 -24.34
CA PRO A 84 38.23 35.67 -23.70
C PRO A 84 38.70 37.01 -23.09
N ALA A 85 39.83 36.92 -22.36
CA ALA A 85 40.56 38.01 -21.68
C ALA A 85 39.88 38.55 -20.38
N GLU A 86 40.60 38.95 -19.31
CA GLU A 86 41.99 38.71 -18.87
C GLU A 86 42.13 39.15 -17.39
N ASP A 87 43.16 38.63 -16.69
CA ASP A 87 43.83 39.20 -15.50
C ASP A 87 43.24 39.03 -14.05
N ALA A 88 44.11 39.32 -13.08
CA ALA A 88 44.17 39.06 -11.62
C ALA A 88 42.91 39.39 -10.75
N SER A 89 42.76 38.90 -9.51
CA SER A 89 43.80 38.63 -8.49
C SER A 89 43.40 37.63 -7.39
N ALA A 90 44.32 37.38 -6.45
CA ALA A 90 44.35 36.26 -5.50
C ALA A 90 43.69 36.48 -4.11
N GLU A 91 43.55 35.36 -3.38
CA GLU A 91 43.46 35.21 -1.90
C GLU A 91 42.18 35.74 -1.18
N GLU A 92 41.80 35.24 0.01
CA GLU A 92 42.49 34.35 0.97
C GLU A 92 41.56 33.29 1.63
N VAL A 93 42.10 32.52 2.58
CA VAL A 93 41.56 31.29 3.21
C VAL A 93 40.59 31.50 4.38
N LEU A 94 39.78 30.47 4.72
CA LEU A 94 39.89 29.69 5.98
C LEU A 94 38.79 28.63 6.21
N ALA A 95 39.14 27.62 7.01
CA ALA A 95 38.28 26.62 7.65
C ALA A 95 38.22 26.91 9.18
N GLU A 96 37.53 26.20 10.08
CA GLU A 96 36.84 24.91 10.00
C GLU A 96 35.34 25.06 10.41
N GLU A 97 34.67 24.49 11.44
CA GLU A 97 34.98 23.57 12.56
C GLU A 97 33.91 22.43 12.60
N GLU A 98 33.41 22.03 13.77
CA GLU A 98 32.56 20.83 13.96
C GLU A 98 31.13 21.14 14.46
N SER A 99 30.21 20.17 14.27
CA SER A 99 29.50 19.57 15.41
C SER A 99 28.69 18.32 15.04
N LEU A 100 29.21 17.16 15.41
CA LEU A 100 28.41 16.00 15.87
C LEU A 100 28.54 15.94 17.39
N PRO A 101 27.53 15.41 18.12
CA PRO A 101 27.66 14.00 18.48
C PRO A 101 26.35 13.21 18.42
N SER A 102 26.46 11.97 17.99
CA SER A 102 25.58 10.87 18.38
C SER A 102 26.38 9.90 19.23
N GLN A 103 25.83 9.42 20.35
CA GLN A 103 25.98 8.05 20.88
C GLN A 103 25.02 7.91 22.09
N GLU A 104 24.11 6.94 22.07
CA GLU A 104 24.25 5.56 22.58
C GLU A 104 24.22 5.48 24.12
N ASP A 105 23.15 4.92 24.66
CA ASP A 105 23.14 4.22 25.95
C ASP A 105 22.54 2.83 25.70
N ALA A 106 23.18 1.80 26.25
CA ALA A 106 22.73 0.42 26.16
C ALA A 106 22.92 -0.23 27.53
N THR A 107 21.83 -0.66 28.15
CA THR A 107 21.84 -1.41 29.40
C THR A 107 21.01 -2.69 29.29
N GLU A 108 21.58 -3.76 29.81
CA GLU A 108 21.14 -5.14 29.73
C GLU A 108 20.56 -5.59 31.08
N ALA A 109 19.44 -6.32 31.07
CA ALA A 109 18.96 -7.10 32.21
C ALA A 109 18.14 -8.29 31.71
N ALA A 110 18.33 -9.45 32.33
CA ALA A 110 17.71 -10.72 31.97
C ALA A 110 16.75 -11.23 33.08
N GLU A 111 16.28 -12.48 32.88
CA GLU A 111 15.47 -13.29 33.81
C GLU A 111 14.01 -12.81 34.02
N LEU A 112 13.07 -13.64 34.48
CA LEU A 112 13.18 -15.06 34.90
C LEU A 112 12.14 -15.95 34.17
N MET A 113 11.19 -16.54 34.89
CA MET A 113 10.17 -17.51 34.45
C MET A 113 8.98 -17.45 35.43
N GLU A 114 7.83 -18.00 35.02
CA GLU A 114 6.80 -18.75 35.79
C GLU A 114 5.58 -18.87 34.84
N THR A 115 4.97 -20.01 34.49
CA THR A 115 4.59 -21.30 35.13
C THR A 115 3.26 -21.28 35.90
N ASP A 116 2.65 -22.47 35.93
CA ASP A 116 1.34 -22.86 36.44
C ASP A 116 0.10 -22.28 35.69
N THR A 117 -0.94 -23.05 35.28
CA THR A 117 -1.59 -24.30 35.76
C THR A 117 -2.88 -24.02 36.56
N THR A 118 -3.79 -25.00 36.52
CA THR A 118 -5.22 -24.93 36.86
C THR A 118 -5.54 -25.24 38.32
N GLU A 119 -6.60 -24.60 38.84
CA GLU A 119 -7.74 -25.22 39.56
C GLU A 119 -8.83 -24.12 39.71
N GLU A 120 -10.02 -24.28 39.13
CA GLU A 120 -11.22 -24.96 39.64
C GLU A 120 -11.92 -24.30 40.84
N THR A 121 -13.20 -23.98 40.66
CA THR A 121 -14.22 -24.00 41.72
C THR A 121 -15.63 -24.00 41.10
N ASP A 122 -16.21 -25.20 40.97
CA ASP A 122 -17.45 -25.62 41.62
C ASP A 122 -18.54 -24.55 41.99
N ASN A 123 -19.86 -24.78 41.85
CA ASN A 123 -20.58 -26.04 41.58
C ASN A 123 -22.06 -25.81 41.18
N ASN A 124 -22.70 -26.77 40.48
CA ASN A 124 -24.16 -27.02 40.33
C ASN A 124 -25.08 -25.95 39.65
N LYS A 125 -26.28 -26.25 39.11
CA LYS A 125 -26.92 -27.46 38.52
C LYS A 125 -28.38 -27.16 38.10
N ALA A 126 -28.82 -27.57 36.89
CA ALA A 126 -30.19 -28.05 36.59
C ALA A 126 -30.34 -28.54 35.12
N GLU A 127 -31.22 -29.51 34.89
CA GLU A 127 -31.73 -30.02 33.59
C GLU A 127 -33.21 -29.52 33.41
N ALA A 128 -34.00 -29.73 32.34
CA ALA A 128 -33.94 -30.54 31.11
C ALA A 128 -34.98 -30.04 30.07
N ALA A 129 -35.06 -30.71 28.90
CA ALA A 129 -36.22 -30.84 27.97
C ALA A 129 -36.66 -29.60 27.12
N ASP A 130 -37.40 -29.73 25.99
CA ASP A 130 -37.52 -30.77 24.92
C ASP A 130 -38.40 -30.21 23.74
N SER A 131 -38.56 -30.97 22.65
CA SER A 131 -39.67 -30.95 21.66
C SER A 131 -39.89 -29.74 20.72
N MET A 132 -39.20 -29.80 19.58
CA MET A 132 -39.70 -29.82 18.18
C MET A 132 -41.23 -29.77 17.88
N GLU A 133 -41.65 -28.94 16.90
CA GLU A 133 -42.66 -29.26 15.85
C GLU A 133 -42.51 -28.29 14.62
N GLU A 134 -43.21 -28.55 13.50
CA GLU A 134 -43.06 -27.89 12.16
C GLU A 134 -44.28 -27.01 11.76
N ALA A 135 -44.18 -26.21 10.66
CA ALA A 135 -45.20 -26.16 9.57
C ALA A 135 -44.90 -25.14 8.44
N GLU A 136 -45.43 -25.44 7.24
CA GLU A 136 -45.20 -24.88 5.90
C GLU A 136 -45.99 -23.62 5.44
N THR A 137 -45.47 -22.93 4.41
CA THR A 137 -46.17 -22.19 3.30
C THR A 137 -46.96 -20.89 3.64
N THR A 138 -47.22 -19.92 2.74
CA THR A 138 -47.46 -19.92 1.27
C THR A 138 -46.91 -18.69 0.51
N GLU A 139 -46.92 -18.73 -0.82
CA GLU A 139 -46.51 -17.65 -1.76
C GLU A 139 -47.58 -16.55 -1.99
N ALA A 140 -47.13 -15.33 -2.33
CA ALA A 140 -47.82 -14.39 -3.24
C ALA A 140 -46.85 -13.28 -3.73
N GLU A 141 -46.95 -12.87 -5.00
CA GLU A 141 -46.25 -11.69 -5.55
C GLU A 141 -47.06 -10.41 -5.33
N GLU A 142 -46.40 -9.27 -5.12
CA GLU A 142 -46.82 -8.00 -5.77
C GLU A 142 -45.67 -6.98 -5.84
N SER A 143 -45.89 -5.87 -6.55
CA SER A 143 -44.85 -4.94 -7.01
C SER A 143 -45.02 -3.52 -6.48
N SER A 144 -43.96 -2.92 -5.91
CA SER A 144 -43.58 -1.49 -6.09
C SER A 144 -42.38 -1.04 -5.23
N THR A 145 -41.72 0.02 -5.68
CA THR A 145 -40.68 0.82 -5.00
C THR A 145 -41.24 1.83 -3.97
N PRO A 146 -40.43 2.40 -3.05
CA PRO A 146 -39.14 1.96 -2.50
C PRO A 146 -39.02 2.23 -0.98
N GLU A 147 -39.77 1.53 -0.12
CA GLU A 147 -39.77 1.82 1.33
C GLU A 147 -39.56 0.53 2.15
N ALA A 148 -38.30 0.16 2.37
CA ALA A 148 -37.90 -1.07 3.05
C ALA A 148 -36.84 -0.83 4.15
N ALA A 149 -37.11 0.13 5.04
CA ALA A 149 -36.42 0.23 6.34
C ALA A 149 -36.90 -0.85 7.34
N SER A 150 -37.19 -2.05 6.84
CA SER A 150 -37.74 -3.17 7.60
C SER A 150 -36.64 -3.83 8.42
N GLU A 151 -36.66 -3.58 9.73
CA GLU A 151 -35.95 -4.31 10.80
C GLU A 151 -34.51 -4.76 10.49
N ARG A 152 -33.71 -3.88 9.84
CA ARG A 152 -32.25 -4.06 9.74
C ARG A 152 -31.62 -3.85 11.13
N THR A 153 -31.58 -4.92 11.93
CA THR A 153 -30.99 -4.95 13.28
C THR A 153 -29.46 -4.90 13.29
N GLY A 154 -28.81 -4.99 12.12
CA GLY A 154 -27.36 -4.99 11.97
C GLY A 154 -26.72 -3.68 11.51
N LEU A 155 -25.38 -3.69 11.50
CA LEU A 155 -24.57 -2.51 11.19
C LEU A 155 -24.64 -2.14 9.70
N THR A 156 -25.24 -0.98 9.40
CA THR A 156 -25.08 -0.27 8.12
C THR A 156 -24.18 0.94 8.32
N VAL A 157 -23.10 1.04 7.55
CA VAL A 157 -22.22 2.22 7.54
C VAL A 157 -22.59 3.12 6.37
N GLU A 158 -22.63 4.44 6.59
CA GLU A 158 -22.98 5.42 5.55
C GLU A 158 -21.84 6.41 5.32
N ILE A 159 -21.50 6.67 4.06
CA ILE A 159 -20.43 7.61 3.64
C ILE A 159 -21.00 8.57 2.60
N PRO A 160 -20.86 9.90 2.77
CA PRO A 160 -21.27 10.89 1.77
C PRO A 160 -20.64 10.63 0.40
N LEU A 161 -21.42 10.76 -0.68
CA LEU A 161 -20.97 10.41 -2.03
C LEU A 161 -19.77 11.24 -2.51
N ASP A 162 -19.59 12.46 -2.01
CA ASP A 162 -18.39 13.24 -2.31
C ASP A 162 -17.10 12.53 -1.87
N LYS A 163 -17.15 11.67 -0.83
CA LYS A 163 -15.99 11.03 -0.18
C LYS A 163 -15.65 9.65 -0.76
N VAL A 164 -16.43 9.12 -1.68
CA VAL A 164 -16.24 7.80 -2.28
C VAL A 164 -16.28 7.85 -3.81
N ASP A 165 -15.28 7.26 -4.47
CA ASP A 165 -15.40 6.93 -5.89
C ASP A 165 -16.00 5.53 -5.98
N VAL A 166 -17.33 5.46 -6.14
CA VAL A 166 -18.06 4.19 -6.19
C VAL A 166 -17.53 3.30 -7.31
N GLY A 167 -17.22 3.88 -8.48
CA GLY A 167 -16.71 3.13 -9.62
C GLY A 167 -15.31 2.54 -9.38
N ASN A 168 -14.47 3.14 -8.56
CA ASN A 168 -13.19 2.58 -8.13
C ASN A 168 -13.32 1.70 -6.88
N LEU A 169 -14.34 1.90 -6.04
CA LEU A 169 -14.65 1.06 -4.91
C LEU A 169 -15.17 -0.31 -5.37
N THR A 170 -16.11 -0.38 -6.32
CA THR A 170 -16.55 -1.65 -6.91
C THR A 170 -15.36 -2.44 -7.44
N LYS A 171 -14.53 -1.86 -8.31
CA LYS A 171 -13.29 -2.49 -8.83
C LYS A 171 -12.32 -2.95 -7.75
N LEU A 172 -12.31 -2.29 -6.59
CA LEU A 172 -11.47 -2.62 -5.44
C LEU A 172 -12.02 -3.80 -4.65
N LEU A 173 -13.34 -3.84 -4.46
CA LEU A 173 -14.07 -4.95 -3.84
C LEU A 173 -14.06 -6.18 -4.75
N ASP A 174 -14.29 -6.03 -6.06
CA ASP A 174 -14.13 -7.10 -7.06
C ASP A 174 -12.77 -7.77 -6.91
N ALA A 175 -11.69 -6.99 -6.92
CA ALA A 175 -10.31 -7.49 -6.90
C ALA A 175 -9.85 -8.11 -5.57
N LYS A 176 -10.67 -8.08 -4.50
CA LYS A 176 -10.36 -8.58 -3.14
C LYS A 176 -11.56 -9.23 -2.46
N GLY A 177 -12.61 -9.54 -3.21
CA GLY A 177 -13.95 -9.78 -2.66
C GLY A 177 -13.96 -10.95 -1.70
N GLY A 178 -13.42 -12.09 -2.13
CA GLY A 178 -13.29 -13.28 -1.28
C GLY A 178 -12.48 -13.04 -0.01
N LEU A 179 -11.42 -12.23 -0.07
CA LEU A 179 -10.57 -11.95 1.09
C LEU A 179 -11.22 -10.99 2.09
N ILE A 180 -11.95 -9.98 1.61
CA ILE A 180 -12.71 -9.04 2.47
C ILE A 180 -13.91 -9.77 3.11
N LYS A 181 -14.69 -10.52 2.32
CA LYS A 181 -15.79 -11.36 2.79
C LYS A 181 -15.34 -12.28 3.93
N LYS A 182 -14.25 -13.03 3.72
CA LYS A 182 -13.69 -13.93 4.74
C LYS A 182 -13.16 -13.19 5.97
N ALA A 183 -12.51 -12.03 5.80
CA ALA A 183 -12.00 -11.25 6.93
C ALA A 183 -13.13 -10.79 7.86
N LEU A 184 -14.22 -10.26 7.28
CA LEU A 184 -15.36 -9.73 8.01
C LEU A 184 -16.34 -10.81 8.48
N GLY A 185 -16.33 -12.00 7.85
CA GLY A 185 -17.22 -13.12 8.17
C GLY A 185 -18.58 -13.04 7.46
N ILE A 186 -18.64 -12.42 6.27
CA ILE A 186 -19.88 -12.06 5.56
C ILE A 186 -19.93 -12.66 4.16
N SER A 187 -21.13 -12.95 3.67
CA SER A 187 -21.37 -13.57 2.36
C SER A 187 -21.23 -12.60 1.18
N GLU A 188 -21.59 -11.33 1.37
CA GLU A 188 -21.74 -10.34 0.30
C GLU A 188 -21.15 -8.96 0.66
N LEU A 189 -21.01 -8.10 -0.34
CA LEU A 189 -20.43 -6.75 -0.22
C LEU A 189 -21.26 -5.73 -1.03
N PRO A 190 -22.58 -5.59 -0.78
CA PRO A 190 -23.42 -4.63 -1.49
C PRO A 190 -22.95 -3.18 -1.28
N ILE A 191 -23.23 -2.32 -2.26
CA ILE A 191 -23.12 -0.87 -2.13
C ILE A 191 -24.47 -0.29 -2.54
N GLU A 192 -25.24 0.21 -1.58
CA GLU A 192 -26.48 0.93 -1.84
C GLU A 192 -26.14 2.39 -2.13
N VAL A 193 -26.44 2.88 -3.34
CA VAL A 193 -26.21 4.27 -3.73
C VAL A 193 -27.52 5.03 -3.61
N LEU A 194 -27.59 5.95 -2.64
CA LEU A 194 -28.70 6.89 -2.43
C LEU A 194 -28.32 8.27 -2.98
N GLU A 195 -29.20 9.26 -2.87
CA GLU A 195 -29.03 10.58 -3.52
C GLU A 195 -27.77 11.34 -3.09
N GLU A 196 -27.42 11.32 -1.80
CA GLU A 196 -26.24 12.04 -1.26
C GLU A 196 -25.20 11.13 -0.58
N LYS A 197 -25.49 9.83 -0.43
CA LYS A 197 -24.67 8.89 0.37
C LYS A 197 -24.61 7.49 -0.25
N ALA A 198 -23.47 6.81 -0.06
CA ALA A 198 -23.34 5.37 -0.24
C ALA A 198 -23.49 4.67 1.12
N ALA A 199 -24.33 3.64 1.17
CA ALA A 199 -24.56 2.81 2.34
C ALA A 199 -24.01 1.38 2.13
N PHE A 200 -23.51 0.81 3.22
CA PHE A 200 -22.84 -0.49 3.26
C PHE A 200 -23.57 -1.40 4.26
N PRO A 201 -24.71 -2.02 3.89
CA PRO A 201 -25.48 -2.93 4.74
C PRO A 201 -24.82 -4.32 4.75
N TRP A 202 -23.60 -4.39 5.28
CA TRP A 202 -22.75 -5.59 5.21
C TRP A 202 -23.00 -6.60 6.33
N PHE A 203 -23.69 -6.19 7.40
CA PHE A 203 -23.91 -6.99 8.60
C PHE A 203 -25.40 -7.09 8.90
N GLY A 204 -25.93 -8.32 8.97
CA GLY A 204 -27.33 -8.57 9.35
C GLY A 204 -27.59 -8.42 10.85
N GLU A 205 -26.55 -8.59 11.67
CA GLU A 205 -26.57 -8.44 13.13
C GLU A 205 -25.64 -7.29 13.56
N LEU A 206 -25.85 -6.73 14.75
CA LEU A 206 -25.01 -5.67 15.30
C LEU A 206 -23.75 -6.27 15.96
N PRO A 207 -22.53 -5.97 15.48
CA PRO A 207 -21.30 -6.48 16.10
C PRO A 207 -21.03 -5.88 17.49
N ASP A 208 -20.04 -6.46 18.19
CA ASP A 208 -19.47 -5.86 19.40
C ASP A 208 -18.86 -4.46 19.14
N ASN A 209 -18.67 -3.66 20.19
CA ASN A 209 -18.29 -2.24 20.03
C ASN A 209 -16.93 -2.05 19.34
N ASP A 210 -15.92 -2.88 19.67
CA ASP A 210 -14.61 -2.86 19.03
C ASP A 210 -14.73 -3.25 17.54
N ALA A 211 -15.60 -4.21 17.21
CA ALA A 211 -15.87 -4.62 15.82
C ALA A 211 -16.64 -3.55 15.05
N VAL A 212 -17.63 -2.87 15.65
CA VAL A 212 -18.31 -1.72 15.04
C VAL A 212 -17.30 -0.63 14.69
N GLN A 213 -16.38 -0.28 15.59
CA GLN A 213 -15.29 0.65 15.31
C GLN A 213 -14.39 0.14 14.18
N ALA A 214 -13.92 -1.11 14.26
CA ALA A 214 -13.00 -1.69 13.28
C ALA A 214 -13.59 -1.74 11.87
N TYR A 215 -14.86 -2.12 11.73
CA TYR A 215 -15.56 -2.21 10.45
C TYR A 215 -15.90 -0.83 9.90
N THR A 216 -16.36 0.10 10.74
CA THR A 216 -16.65 1.49 10.33
C THR A 216 -15.39 2.21 9.83
N HIS A 217 -14.27 2.07 10.54
CA HIS A 217 -13.00 2.64 10.09
C HIS A 217 -12.49 1.94 8.82
N PHE A 218 -12.60 0.62 8.71
CA PHE A 218 -12.20 -0.13 7.51
C PHE A 218 -12.98 0.30 6.26
N ILE A 219 -14.31 0.43 6.35
CA ILE A 219 -15.18 0.91 5.27
C ILE A 219 -14.84 2.37 4.90
N SER A 220 -14.60 3.23 5.89
CA SER A 220 -14.15 4.61 5.67
C SER A 220 -12.82 4.68 4.90
N ALA A 221 -11.84 3.85 5.28
CA ALA A 221 -10.54 3.78 4.63
C ALA A 221 -10.62 3.20 3.20
N LEU A 222 -11.50 2.23 2.95
CA LEU A 222 -11.79 1.74 1.59
C LEU A 222 -12.34 2.86 0.70
N CYS A 223 -13.29 3.66 1.21
CA CYS A 223 -13.86 4.80 0.49
C CYS A 223 -12.79 5.87 0.19
N GLN A 224 -12.00 6.27 1.19
CA GLN A 224 -10.90 7.22 1.03
C GLN A 224 -9.85 6.72 0.02
N MET A 225 -9.52 5.43 0.04
CA MET A 225 -8.60 4.84 -0.94
C MET A 225 -9.21 4.80 -2.35
N SER A 226 -10.52 4.56 -2.51
CA SER A 226 -11.17 4.62 -3.84
C SER A 226 -11.09 6.01 -4.46
N LYS A 227 -11.39 7.06 -3.68
CA LYS A 227 -11.32 8.48 -4.11
C LYS A 227 -9.90 8.93 -4.45
N ASN A 228 -8.89 8.38 -3.76
CA ASN A 228 -7.48 8.71 -3.99
C ASN A 228 -6.78 7.86 -5.08
N ALA A 229 -7.40 6.76 -5.53
CA ALA A 229 -6.77 5.81 -6.44
C ALA A 229 -6.87 6.24 -7.92
N LYS A 230 -5.79 6.82 -8.45
CA LYS A 230 -5.69 7.21 -9.88
C LYS A 230 -5.94 6.04 -10.87
N ARG A 231 -5.72 4.79 -10.45
CA ARG A 231 -6.02 3.55 -11.20
C ARG A 231 -6.32 2.41 -10.22
N VAL A 232 -7.35 1.61 -10.49
CA VAL A 232 -7.65 0.35 -9.78
C VAL A 232 -7.63 -0.81 -10.78
N THR A 233 -7.04 -1.93 -10.39
CA THR A 233 -7.00 -3.17 -11.20
C THR A 233 -8.01 -4.16 -10.63
N VAL A 234 -8.95 -4.61 -11.45
CA VAL A 234 -10.08 -5.51 -11.10
C VAL A 234 -9.64 -6.96 -10.86
N THR A 235 -8.47 -7.36 -11.35
CA THR A 235 -7.97 -8.74 -11.28
C THR A 235 -7.78 -9.21 -9.83
N GLU A 236 -8.67 -10.09 -9.37
CA GLU A 236 -8.44 -10.92 -8.19
C GLU A 236 -7.12 -11.69 -8.31
N LYS A 237 -6.47 -11.91 -7.18
CA LYS A 237 -5.27 -12.74 -7.09
C LYS A 237 -5.52 -13.80 -6.05
N ALA A 238 -5.25 -15.06 -6.41
CA ALA A 238 -5.11 -16.12 -5.42
C ALA A 238 -4.03 -15.74 -4.40
N VAL A 239 -4.25 -16.11 -3.14
CA VAL A 239 -3.40 -15.75 -2.01
C VAL A 239 -3.11 -17.00 -1.18
N ASP A 240 -1.84 -17.41 -1.13
CA ASP A 240 -1.41 -18.60 -0.38
C ASP A 240 -1.45 -18.40 1.15
N ASN A 241 -1.41 -17.14 1.60
CA ASN A 241 -1.51 -16.75 3.01
C ASN A 241 -2.38 -15.49 3.16
N GLU A 242 -3.65 -15.71 3.47
CA GLU A 242 -4.69 -14.70 3.64
C GLU A 242 -4.31 -13.65 4.69
N LYS A 243 -3.87 -14.09 5.87
CA LYS A 243 -3.56 -13.21 7.00
C LYS A 243 -2.36 -12.30 6.71
N TYR A 244 -1.35 -12.78 5.97
CA TYR A 244 -0.26 -11.94 5.50
C TYR A 244 -0.74 -10.90 4.47
N ALA A 245 -1.48 -11.32 3.45
CA ALA A 245 -1.92 -10.41 2.39
C ALA A 245 -2.88 -9.34 2.91
N PHE A 246 -3.80 -9.70 3.81
CA PHE A 246 -4.72 -8.73 4.41
C PHE A 246 -4.01 -7.81 5.40
N ARG A 247 -3.00 -8.27 6.15
CA ARG A 247 -2.11 -7.38 6.91
C ARG A 247 -1.45 -6.34 5.99
N CYS A 248 -0.88 -6.76 4.85
CA CYS A 248 -0.30 -5.85 3.87
C CYS A 248 -1.34 -4.89 3.24
N PHE A 249 -2.60 -5.29 3.18
CA PHE A 249 -3.71 -4.44 2.73
C PHE A 249 -4.11 -3.40 3.79
N LEU A 250 -4.26 -3.80 5.06
CA LEU A 250 -4.53 -2.90 6.18
C LEU A 250 -3.41 -1.86 6.37
N LEU A 251 -2.15 -2.24 6.20
CA LEU A 251 -1.02 -1.28 6.20
C LEU A 251 -1.13 -0.24 5.07
N ARG A 252 -1.66 -0.62 3.89
CA ARG A 252 -1.90 0.32 2.77
C ARG A 252 -3.11 1.22 3.02
N LEU A 253 -4.09 0.75 3.80
CA LEU A 253 -5.25 1.52 4.25
C LEU A 253 -4.93 2.47 5.42
N GLY A 254 -3.70 2.45 5.96
CA GLY A 254 -3.26 3.36 7.02
C GLY A 254 -3.36 2.80 8.44
N PHE A 255 -3.68 1.52 8.64
CA PHE A 255 -3.74 0.85 9.95
C PHE A 255 -2.33 0.59 10.52
N ILE A 256 -1.55 1.64 10.72
CA ILE A 256 -0.14 1.64 11.15
C ILE A 256 -0.05 2.32 12.51
N GLY A 257 0.57 1.69 13.51
CA GLY A 257 0.65 2.22 14.88
C GLY A 257 0.11 1.27 15.94
N ALA A 258 0.06 1.72 17.20
CA ALA A 258 -0.40 0.93 18.36
C ALA A 258 -1.91 1.05 18.59
N GLU A 259 -2.50 2.18 18.22
CA GLU A 259 -3.93 2.48 18.25
C GLU A 259 -4.72 1.40 17.48
N TYR A 260 -4.32 1.09 16.24
CA TYR A 260 -4.99 0.09 15.40
C TYR A 260 -4.72 -1.38 15.79
N LYS A 261 -4.25 -1.66 17.02
CA LYS A 261 -3.93 -3.01 17.48
C LYS A 261 -5.18 -3.87 17.63
N THR A 262 -6.29 -3.29 18.09
CA THR A 262 -7.56 -3.99 18.26
C THR A 262 -8.24 -4.25 16.92
N GLU A 263 -8.35 -3.23 16.07
CA GLU A 263 -8.94 -3.34 14.73
C GLU A 263 -8.17 -4.35 13.87
N ARG A 264 -6.83 -4.34 13.88
CA ARG A 264 -6.04 -5.37 13.19
C ARG A 264 -6.22 -6.76 13.79
N LYS A 265 -6.46 -6.91 15.10
CA LYS A 265 -6.78 -8.22 15.70
C LYS A 265 -8.12 -8.74 15.17
N ILE A 266 -9.13 -7.88 15.12
CA ILE A 266 -10.49 -8.20 14.64
C ILE A 266 -10.47 -8.50 13.14
N LEU A 267 -9.94 -7.59 12.32
CA LEU A 267 -9.88 -7.70 10.86
C LEU A 267 -8.97 -8.82 10.34
N LEU A 268 -8.21 -9.48 11.21
CA LEU A 268 -7.38 -10.66 10.87
C LEU A 268 -7.87 -11.97 11.53
N LYS A 269 -8.93 -11.94 12.36
CA LYS A 269 -9.34 -13.09 13.20
C LYS A 269 -9.76 -14.30 12.38
N ASN A 270 -10.54 -14.07 11.31
CA ASN A 270 -11.14 -15.10 10.45
C ASN A 270 -10.22 -15.63 9.33
N LEU A 271 -8.98 -15.11 9.22
CA LEU A 271 -8.08 -15.40 8.11
C LEU A 271 -7.06 -16.50 8.45
N THR A 272 -6.73 -17.34 7.48
CA THR A 272 -5.74 -18.43 7.65
C THR A 272 -4.30 -17.97 7.40
N GLY A 273 -3.34 -18.75 7.89
CA GLY A 273 -1.92 -18.48 7.74
C GLY A 273 -1.31 -17.51 8.76
N SER A 274 -0.01 -17.23 8.58
CA SER A 274 0.83 -16.39 9.45
C SER A 274 0.72 -14.90 9.09
N SER A 275 0.65 -14.01 10.07
CA SER A 275 0.67 -12.56 9.82
C SER A 275 2.07 -12.01 9.50
N ALA A 276 3.14 -12.80 9.63
CA ALA A 276 4.53 -12.37 9.47
C ALA A 276 5.16 -12.85 8.16
N PHE A 277 4.89 -14.09 7.73
CA PHE A 277 5.58 -14.71 6.60
C PHE A 277 4.67 -14.91 5.38
N ARG A 278 5.05 -14.34 4.24
CA ARG A 278 4.27 -14.42 2.98
C ARG A 278 3.91 -15.85 2.59
N ASN A 279 4.82 -16.80 2.75
CA ASN A 279 4.64 -18.20 2.35
C ASN A 279 4.37 -19.09 3.58
N GLY A 280 3.56 -18.62 4.53
CA GLY A 280 3.18 -19.32 5.78
C GLY A 280 4.27 -19.38 6.85
N GLY A 281 5.55 -19.48 6.45
CA GLY A 281 6.66 -19.84 7.32
C GLY A 281 6.88 -21.37 7.33
N LYS A 282 7.97 -21.84 7.93
CA LYS A 282 8.05 -23.28 8.26
C LYS A 282 6.95 -23.58 9.27
N LYS A 283 6.30 -24.74 9.15
CA LYS A 283 5.45 -25.26 10.23
C LYS A 283 6.29 -25.30 11.51
N HIS A 284 5.81 -24.68 12.59
CA HIS A 284 6.06 -25.29 13.90
C HIS A 284 5.23 -26.56 13.92
N GLU A 285 5.90 -27.70 13.97
CA GLU A 285 5.24 -28.97 14.26
C GLU A 285 4.72 -28.91 15.69
N ALA A 286 3.48 -29.33 15.91
CA ALA A 286 2.92 -29.41 17.25
C ALA A 286 3.65 -30.54 17.98
N SER A 287 4.43 -30.19 19.00
CA SER A 287 5.05 -31.16 19.91
C SER A 287 4.03 -31.69 20.91
N GLU A 288 2.96 -32.32 20.41
CA GLU A 288 2.14 -33.24 21.18
C GLU A 288 2.93 -34.55 21.36
N GLN A 289 3.93 -34.50 22.26
CA GLN A 289 4.49 -35.71 22.85
C GLN A 289 3.78 -35.94 24.17
N GLY A 290 2.73 -36.77 24.13
CA GLY A 290 2.18 -37.36 25.35
C GLY A 290 3.17 -38.36 25.92
N ASP A 291 3.40 -38.28 27.22
CA ASP A 291 4.02 -39.32 28.04
C ASP A 291 2.91 -39.87 28.95
N HIS A 292 2.78 -41.20 29.08
CA HIS A 292 1.58 -41.86 29.61
C HIS A 292 1.89 -43.14 30.38
#